data_AF-A0A533X6V7-F1
#
_entry.id   AF-A0A533X6V7-F1
#
_cell.length_a   1.000
_cell.length_b   1.000
_cell.length_c   1.000
_cell.angle_alpha   90.00
_cell.angle_beta   90.00
_cell.angle_gamma   90.00
#
_symmetry.space_group_name_H-M   'P 1'
#
loop_
_entity.id
_entity.type
_entity.pdbx_description
1 polymer ?
#
loop_
_entity_poly.entity_id
_entity_poly.type
_entity_poly.pdbx_seq_one_letter_code
_entity_poly.pdbx_strand_id
1 'polypeptide(L)' 'MIKELEGHEFDGLKEGRSYFRAWDHQHVQDVLVGQAYGKELGLGHYQILATVPGDAVAGNRDENLCRF' A
#
# COMPACT_ATOMS: atom_id res chain seq x y z
N MET A 1 -18.24 10.47 8.02
CA MET A 1 -17.94 9.30 7.17
C MET A 1 -16.45 9.12 6.87
N ILE A 2 -15.59 10.16 6.88
CA ILE A 2 -14.11 9.97 6.80
C ILE A 2 -13.50 9.56 8.16
N LYS A 3 -13.94 10.17 9.27
CA LYS A 3 -13.42 9.85 10.61
C LYS A 3 -13.54 8.37 11.02
N GLU A 4 -14.57 7.68 10.55
CA GLU A 4 -14.79 6.25 10.81
C GLU A 4 -13.72 5.36 10.16
N LEU A 5 -13.00 5.87 9.15
CA LEU A 5 -11.93 5.15 8.48
C LEU A 5 -10.60 5.30 9.22
N GLU A 6 -10.42 6.34 10.05
CA GLU A 6 -9.14 6.60 10.72
C GLU A 6 -8.72 5.43 11.62
N GLY A 7 -7.60 4.80 11.30
CA GLY A 7 -7.08 3.62 12.00
C GLY A 7 -7.84 2.32 11.71
N HIS A 8 -8.89 2.37 10.86
CA HIS A 8 -9.65 1.18 10.48
C HIS A 8 -8.74 0.19 9.75
N GLU A 9 -8.75 -1.06 10.21
CA GLU A 9 -8.03 -2.16 9.59
C GLU A 9 -8.95 -2.89 8.61
N PHE A 10 -8.42 -3.13 7.42
CA PHE A 10 -9.12 -3.85 6.36
C PHE A 10 -8.64 -5.30 6.30
N ASP A 11 -9.56 -6.22 6.06
CA ASP A 11 -9.32 -7.62 5.71
C ASP A 11 -8.87 -7.76 4.25
N GLY A 12 -7.84 -6.98 3.89
CA GLY A 12 -7.38 -6.80 2.53
C GLY A 12 -6.89 -8.08 1.85
N LEU A 13 -6.64 -7.98 0.54
CA LEU A 13 -6.17 -9.08 -0.30
C LEU A 13 -4.68 -9.44 -0.11
N LYS A 14 -3.94 -8.68 0.70
CA LYS A 14 -2.51 -8.88 0.98
C LYS A 14 -2.35 -9.41 2.40
N GLU A 15 -1.28 -10.15 2.64
CA GLU A 15 -1.06 -10.86 3.90
C GLU A 15 -0.84 -9.92 5.10
N GLY A 16 -0.18 -8.78 4.88
CA GLY A 16 0.07 -7.79 5.91
C GLY A 16 -1.11 -6.88 6.20
N ARG A 17 -1.00 -6.19 7.34
CA ARG A 17 -1.98 -5.22 7.82
C ARG A 17 -2.21 -4.12 6.78
N SER A 18 -3.48 -3.79 6.56
CA SER A 18 -3.93 -2.73 5.68
C SER A 18 -4.81 -1.77 6.47
N TYR A 19 -4.46 -0.48 6.55
CA TYR A 19 -5.22 0.48 7.37
C TYR A 19 -5.19 1.90 6.83
N PHE A 20 -6.21 2.69 7.16
CA PHE A 20 -6.28 4.09 6.73
C PHE A 20 -5.70 5.01 7.80
N ARG A 21 -4.61 5.71 7.47
CA ARG A 21 -3.84 6.51 8.41
C ARG A 21 -4.43 7.91 8.57
N ALA A 22 -4.63 8.34 9.81
CA ALA A 22 -5.42 9.54 10.11
C ALA A 22 -4.78 10.86 9.65
N TRP A 23 -3.47 11.04 9.79
CA TRP A 23 -2.85 12.36 9.63
C TRP A 23 -2.60 12.78 8.17
N ASP A 24 -2.58 11.82 7.24
CA ASP A 24 -2.46 12.08 5.79
C ASP A 24 -3.53 11.38 4.95
N HIS A 25 -4.48 10.68 5.58
CA HIS A 25 -5.52 9.92 4.90
C HIS A 25 -4.97 8.90 3.88
N GLN A 26 -3.76 8.40 4.12
CA GLN A 26 -3.15 7.38 3.28
C GLN A 26 -3.66 5.99 3.68
N HIS A 27 -4.11 5.20 2.70
CA HIS A 27 -4.30 3.76 2.91
C HIS A 27 -2.93 3.08 2.87
N VAL A 28 -2.42 2.70 4.04
CA VAL A 28 -1.16 1.99 4.20
C VAL A 28 -1.42 0.50 4.03
N GLN A 29 -0.70 -0.13 3.11
CA GLN A 29 -0.81 -1.55 2.79
C GLN A 29 0.49 -2.04 2.15
N ASP A 30 0.73 -3.34 2.19
CA ASP A 30 1.93 -3.92 1.59
C ASP A 30 2.06 -3.61 0.09
N VAL A 31 3.30 -3.52 -0.38
CA VAL A 31 3.62 -3.31 -1.80
C VAL A 31 4.27 -4.57 -2.36
N LEU A 32 3.77 -5.04 -3.50
CA LEU A 32 4.32 -6.19 -4.22
C LEU A 32 5.35 -5.69 -5.24
N VAL A 33 6.57 -6.22 -5.15
CA VAL A 33 7.62 -5.99 -6.14
C VAL A 33 7.57 -7.12 -7.16
N GLY A 34 7.26 -6.77 -8.40
CA GLY A 34 7.12 -7.73 -9.50
C GLY A 34 8.20 -7.59 -10.55
N GLN A 35 8.74 -8.71 -11.04
CA GLN A 35 9.51 -8.75 -12.28
C GLN A 35 8.59 -9.06 -13.44
N ALA A 36 8.56 -8.18 -14.44
CA ALA A 36 7.78 -8.41 -15.65
C ALA A 36 8.32 -9.62 -16.44
N TYR A 37 7.44 -10.52 -16.83
CA TYR A 37 7.70 -11.64 -17.74
C TYR A 37 6.49 -11.90 -18.65
N GLY A 38 6.67 -12.69 -19.71
CA GLY A 38 5.57 -13.08 -20.60
C GLY A 38 4.97 -11.88 -21.35
N LYS A 39 5.72 -11.34 -22.32
CA LYS A 39 5.37 -10.10 -23.05
C LYS A 39 4.33 -10.30 -24.17
N GLU A 40 3.91 -11.53 -24.44
CA GLU A 40 3.23 -11.86 -25.70
C GLU A 40 1.75 -11.46 -25.78
N LEU A 41 1.11 -11.00 -24.70
CA LEU A 41 -0.34 -10.70 -24.72
C LEU A 41 -0.74 -9.30 -24.22
N GLY A 42 0.21 -8.36 -24.10
CA GLY A 42 -0.10 -6.97 -23.72
C GLY A 42 -0.56 -6.77 -22.26
N LEU A 43 -0.85 -7.86 -21.55
CA LEU A 43 -1.07 -7.92 -20.11
C LEU A 43 0.19 -8.56 -19.52
N GLY A 44 1.15 -7.73 -19.10
CA GLY A 44 2.40 -8.22 -18.52
C GLY A 44 2.12 -9.11 -17.32
N HIS A 45 2.74 -10.30 -17.28
CA HIS A 45 2.72 -11.13 -16.09
C HIS A 45 3.87 -10.69 -15.18
N TYR A 46 3.67 -10.78 -13.87
CA TYR A 46 4.68 -10.38 -12.90
C TYR A 46 4.99 -11.55 -11.98
N GLN A 47 6.28 -11.88 -11.88
CA GLN A 47 6.74 -12.80 -10.86
C GLN A 47 6.92 -11.95 -9.61
N ILE A 48 6.14 -12.22 -8.58
CA ILE A 48 6.30 -11.53 -7.30
C ILE A 48 7.66 -11.94 -6.73
N LEU A 49 8.56 -10.97 -6.63
CA LEU A 49 9.90 -11.16 -6.08
C LEU A 49 9.93 -10.90 -4.57
N ALA A 50 9.12 -9.95 -4.10
CA ALA A 50 9.05 -9.58 -2.70
C ALA A 50 7.71 -8.92 -2.35
N THR A 51 7.35 -9.03 -1.08
CA THR A 51 6.33 -8.21 -0.43
C THR A 51 7.03 -7.27 0.54
N VAL A 52 6.79 -5.97 0.41
CA VAL A 52 7.35 -4.95 1.28
C VAL A 52 6.24 -4.45 2.21
N PRO A 53 6.45 -4.46 3.54
CA PRO A 53 5.47 -3.97 4.50
C PRO A 53 5.02 -2.54 4.20
N GLY A 54 3.72 -2.26 4.30
CA GLY A 54 3.17 -0.93 4.01
C GLY A 54 3.84 0.20 4.81
N ASP A 55 4.11 -0.02 6.10
CA ASP A 55 4.76 0.96 6.97
C ASP A 55 6.22 1.26 6.58
N ALA A 56 6.88 0.35 5.84
CA ALA A 56 8.26 0.56 5.38
C ALA A 56 8.35 1.45 4.12
N VAL A 57 7.24 1.60 3.39
CA VAL A 57 7.17 2.39 2.15
C VAL A 57 6.31 3.63 2.27
N ALA A 58 5.36 3.66 3.21
CA ALA A 58 4.55 4.83 3.47
C ALA A 58 5.43 5.95 4.03
N GLY A 59 5.35 7.14 3.43
CA GLY A 59 6.11 8.31 3.88
C GLY A 59 5.85 8.64 5.35
N ASN A 60 6.85 9.20 6.02
CA ASN A 60 6.72 9.67 7.39
C ASN A 60 6.07 11.06 7.45
N ARG A 61 5.66 11.48 8.65
CA ARG A 61 4.94 12.76 8.85
C ARG A 61 5.81 13.98 8.62
N ASP A 62 7.10 13.87 8.90
CA ASP A 62 8.04 15.00 8.84
C ASP A 62 8.36 15.38 7.38
N GLU A 63 8.40 14.39 6.48
CA GLU A 63 8.67 14.55 5.05
C GLU A 63 7.40 14.79 4.21
N ASN A 64 6.23 14.44 4.74
CA ASN A 64 4.99 14.56 4.00
C ASN A 64 4.51 16.02 3.95
N LEU A 65 4.02 16.45 2.77
CA LEU A 65 3.51 17.79 2.52
C LEU A 65 2.08 18.00 3.04
N CYS A 66 1.41 16.95 3.47
CA CYS A 66 0.07 16.97 4.03
C CYS A 66 0.06 17.66 5.43
N ARG A 67 -0.97 18.49 5.68
CA ARG A 67 -1.06 19.36 6.87
C ARG A 67 -2.49 19.40 7.47
N PHE A 68 -3.26 18.34 7.31
CA PHE A 68 -4.60 18.24 7.92
C PHE A 68 -4.55 18.31 9.46
#